data_AF-A0A2V6R116-F1
#
_entry.id   AF-A0A2V6R116-F1
#
_cell.length_a   1.000
_cell.length_b   1.000
_cell.length_c   1.000
_cell.angle_alpha   90.00
_cell.angle_beta   90.00
_cell.angle_gamma   90.00
#
_symmetry.space_group_name_H-M   'P 1'
#
loop_
_entity.id
_entity.type
_entity.pdbx_description
1 polymer ?
#
loop_
_entity_poly.entity_id
_entity_poly.type
_entity_poly.pdbx_seq_one_letter_code
_entity_poly.pdbx_strand_id
1 'polypeptide(L)'
;MSARWLAGFLVAVLLAFLVTVALLMTGALEAAWSQEPQAGGSERLSPDERAVVERNLERWKQLSPEERQRALENFRQWKAMSPAERQTVRENFQRFRQMPPQEKARVLDELKRWNELPDARKRELQRGYERFQRMPPERRQRIFQRFERFQSLPPVERQRVMQNYERWRQLSPDERSHLRQRWQQLTPEQRQQLRERWRNRSPEQRRRPSERPSGSGERERR
;
A
#
# COMPACT_ATOMS: atom_id res chain seq x y z
N MET A 1 9.08 11.29 -3.96
CA MET A 1 8.80 9.88 -4.34
C MET A 1 7.29 9.67 -4.33
N SER A 2 6.69 9.35 -5.48
CA SER A 2 5.23 9.23 -5.62
C SER A 2 4.69 7.94 -4.98
N ALA A 3 3.49 7.98 -4.40
CA ALA A 3 2.78 6.87 -3.75
C ALA A 3 2.48 5.66 -4.67
N ARG A 4 2.91 5.74 -5.94
CA ARG A 4 2.88 4.67 -6.96
C ARG A 4 3.71 3.45 -6.58
N TRP A 5 4.76 3.66 -5.81
CA TRP A 5 5.76 2.62 -5.54
C TRP A 5 5.51 1.90 -4.22
N LEU A 6 5.05 2.57 -3.17
CA LEU A 6 5.06 2.02 -1.81
C LEU A 6 4.23 0.72 -1.64
N ALA A 7 3.02 0.64 -2.20
CA ALA A 7 2.17 -0.56 -2.01
C ALA A 7 2.63 -1.79 -2.81
N GLY A 8 3.14 -1.60 -4.03
CA GLY A 8 3.70 -2.69 -4.85
C GLY A 8 5.12 -3.08 -4.43
N PHE A 9 5.89 -2.10 -3.96
CA PHE A 9 7.27 -2.28 -3.52
C PHE A 9 7.35 -2.95 -2.14
N LEU A 10 6.42 -2.69 -1.21
CA LEU A 10 6.40 -3.39 0.09
C LEU A 10 6.09 -4.88 -0.04
N VAL A 11 5.21 -5.27 -0.98
CA VAL A 11 4.93 -6.68 -1.30
C VAL A 11 6.12 -7.30 -2.05
N ALA A 12 6.74 -6.58 -2.99
CA ALA A 12 7.90 -7.06 -3.75
C ALA A 12 9.18 -7.17 -2.89
N VAL A 13 9.38 -6.33 -1.88
CA VAL A 13 10.53 -6.37 -0.95
C VAL A 13 10.37 -7.50 0.08
N LEU A 14 9.14 -7.76 0.55
CA LEU A 14 8.84 -8.89 1.42
C LEU A 14 9.08 -10.24 0.71
N LEU A 15 8.71 -10.31 -0.58
CA LEU A 15 9.03 -11.43 -1.44
C LEU A 15 10.55 -11.53 -1.68
N ALA A 16 11.24 -10.44 -2.05
CA ALA A 16 12.68 -10.49 -2.35
C ALA A 16 13.57 -10.90 -1.16
N PHE A 17 13.20 -10.57 0.09
CA PHE A 17 14.01 -10.92 1.28
C PHE A 17 13.78 -12.35 1.78
N LEU A 18 12.57 -12.89 1.64
CA LEU A 18 12.26 -14.28 2.01
C LEU A 18 12.59 -15.26 0.85
N VAL A 19 12.56 -14.76 -0.38
CA VAL A 19 13.04 -15.46 -1.57
C VAL A 19 14.57 -15.48 -1.62
N THR A 20 15.32 -14.61 -0.94
CA THR A 20 16.80 -14.78 -0.84
C THR A 20 17.17 -15.98 0.05
N VAL A 21 16.41 -16.24 1.12
CA VAL A 21 16.58 -17.44 1.96
C VAL A 21 16.23 -18.70 1.17
N ALA A 22 15.21 -18.65 0.30
CA ALA A 22 14.82 -19.78 -0.52
C ALA A 22 15.61 -19.92 -1.84
N LEU A 23 16.14 -18.84 -2.42
CA LEU A 23 16.98 -18.84 -3.62
C LEU A 23 18.41 -19.30 -3.32
N LEU A 24 18.90 -19.12 -2.10
CA LEU A 24 20.18 -19.69 -1.67
C LEU A 24 20.06 -21.19 -1.36
N MET A 25 18.84 -21.70 -1.17
CA MET A 25 18.51 -23.13 -1.25
C MET A 25 18.29 -23.60 -2.71
N THR A 26 18.30 -22.70 -3.70
CA THR A 26 18.22 -23.03 -5.14
C THR A 26 19.44 -22.63 -5.96
N GLY A 27 20.63 -22.48 -5.39
CA GLY A 27 21.85 -22.75 -6.17
C GLY A 27 21.82 -24.20 -6.69
N ALA A 28 21.18 -25.11 -5.93
CA ALA A 28 20.93 -26.49 -6.31
C ALA A 28 19.73 -26.70 -7.26
N LEU A 29 18.91 -25.68 -7.56
CA LEU A 29 17.67 -25.83 -8.32
C LEU A 29 17.65 -25.02 -9.64
N GLU A 30 18.51 -24.00 -9.82
CA GLU A 30 18.80 -23.49 -11.17
C GLU A 30 19.65 -24.47 -12.00
N ALA A 31 20.51 -25.27 -11.35
CA ALA A 31 21.20 -26.40 -11.98
C ALA A 31 20.25 -27.53 -12.46
N ALA A 32 18.98 -27.51 -12.05
CA ALA A 32 17.99 -28.51 -12.44
C ALA A 32 17.18 -28.13 -13.70
N TRP A 33 17.36 -26.92 -14.24
CA TRP A 33 16.62 -26.43 -15.43
C TRP A 33 17.51 -26.10 -16.63
N SER A 34 18.83 -26.28 -16.50
CA SER A 34 19.76 -26.47 -17.61
C SER A 34 20.24 -27.92 -17.56
N GLN A 35 19.98 -28.69 -18.62
CA GLN A 35 20.46 -30.05 -18.91
C GLN A 35 21.30 -30.77 -17.82
N GLU A 36 20.75 -31.90 -17.34
CA GLU A 36 21.28 -32.87 -16.37
C GLU A 36 21.47 -32.41 -14.91
N PRO A 37 20.76 -33.05 -13.95
CA PRO A 37 21.08 -32.90 -12.53
C PRO A 37 22.36 -33.72 -12.26
N GLN A 38 23.52 -33.07 -12.32
CA GLN A 38 24.74 -33.67 -11.82
C GLN A 38 24.62 -33.81 -10.30
N ALA A 39 24.27 -35.02 -9.85
CA ALA A 39 24.20 -35.42 -8.46
C ALA A 39 25.56 -35.17 -7.78
N GLY A 40 25.65 -34.10 -7.00
CA GLY A 40 26.85 -33.68 -6.27
C GLY A 40 26.64 -32.37 -5.49
N GLY A 41 25.46 -32.22 -4.88
CA GLY A 41 24.89 -30.91 -4.49
C GLY A 41 25.55 -30.16 -3.34
N SER A 42 26.39 -30.79 -2.51
CA SER A 42 27.12 -30.13 -1.41
C SER A 42 28.62 -30.00 -1.66
N GLU A 43 29.19 -30.84 -2.53
CA GLU A 43 30.64 -30.88 -2.78
C GLU A 43 31.11 -29.80 -3.75
N ARG A 44 30.19 -29.19 -4.53
CA ARG A 44 30.48 -28.15 -5.53
C ARG A 44 30.36 -26.71 -5.06
N LEU A 45 29.90 -26.48 -3.82
CA LEU A 45 29.81 -25.14 -3.28
C LEU A 45 31.23 -24.63 -2.98
N SER A 46 31.59 -23.47 -3.53
CA SER A 46 32.79 -22.73 -3.15
C SER A 46 32.74 -22.36 -1.65
N PRO A 47 33.90 -22.06 -1.01
CA PRO A 47 33.94 -21.67 0.40
C PRO A 47 32.98 -20.52 0.75
N ASP A 48 32.85 -19.53 -0.14
CA ASP A 48 31.95 -18.39 0.03
C ASP A 48 30.47 -18.81 -0.04
N GLU A 49 30.11 -19.70 -0.96
CA GLU A 49 28.75 -20.22 -1.07
C GLU A 49 28.37 -21.07 0.14
N ARG A 50 29.30 -21.88 0.66
CA ARG A 50 29.09 -22.66 1.89
C ARG A 50 28.85 -21.74 3.09
N ALA A 51 29.65 -20.69 3.25
CA ALA A 51 29.49 -19.72 4.33
C ALA A 51 28.12 -19.01 4.27
N VAL A 52 27.62 -18.73 3.07
CA VAL A 52 26.30 -18.14 2.88
C VAL A 52 25.18 -19.13 3.24
N VAL A 53 25.29 -20.39 2.81
CA VAL A 53 24.33 -21.45 3.16
C VAL A 53 24.29 -21.68 4.67
N GLU A 54 25.44 -21.80 5.31
CA GLU A 54 25.57 -22.02 6.76
C GLU A 54 24.96 -20.87 7.56
N ARG A 55 25.31 -19.61 7.22
CA ARG A 55 24.73 -18.42 7.88
C ARG A 55 23.20 -18.37 7.75
N ASN A 56 22.67 -18.77 6.59
CA ASN A 56 21.22 -18.78 6.37
C ASN A 56 20.53 -19.92 7.12
N LEU A 57 21.19 -21.09 7.22
CA LEU A 57 20.70 -22.23 7.99
C LEU A 57 20.62 -21.87 9.49
N GLU A 58 21.63 -21.20 10.03
CA GLU A 58 21.61 -20.71 11.40
C GLU A 58 20.49 -19.70 11.63
N ARG A 59 20.28 -18.77 10.70
CA ARG A 59 19.13 -17.86 10.76
C ARG A 59 17.79 -18.61 10.71
N TRP A 60 17.67 -19.64 9.88
CA TRP A 60 16.45 -20.46 9.79
C TRP A 60 16.15 -21.21 11.09
N LYS A 61 17.20 -21.73 11.76
CA LYS A 61 17.09 -22.36 13.08
C LYS A 61 16.59 -21.40 14.15
N GLN A 62 16.87 -20.11 14.02
CA GLN A 62 16.43 -19.07 14.94
C GLN A 62 15.01 -18.53 14.67
N LEU A 63 14.42 -18.82 13.51
CA LEU A 63 13.06 -18.38 13.19
C LEU A 63 12.00 -19.09 14.05
N SER A 64 10.97 -18.35 14.44
CA SER A 64 9.77 -18.91 15.07
C SER A 64 9.01 -19.84 14.11
N PRO A 65 8.15 -20.74 14.60
CA PRO A 65 7.29 -21.56 13.75
C PRO A 65 6.47 -20.74 12.73
N GLU A 66 5.94 -19.59 13.15
CA GLU A 66 5.16 -18.68 12.31
C GLU A 66 6.03 -18.03 11.23
N GLU A 67 7.25 -17.62 11.57
CA GLU A 67 8.20 -17.04 10.63
C GLU A 67 8.65 -18.06 9.57
N ARG A 68 8.92 -19.30 9.98
CA ARG A 68 9.21 -20.41 9.07
C ARG A 68 8.04 -20.67 8.13
N GLN A 69 6.81 -20.70 8.65
CA GLN A 69 5.61 -20.92 7.84
C GLN A 69 5.44 -19.82 6.79
N ARG A 70 5.64 -18.55 7.16
CA ARG A 70 5.61 -17.42 6.21
C ARG A 70 6.69 -17.54 5.14
N ALA A 71 7.90 -17.93 5.51
CA ALA A 71 8.98 -18.14 4.56
C ALA A 71 8.65 -19.25 3.55
N LEU A 72 8.08 -20.37 4.02
CA LEU A 72 7.62 -21.46 3.15
C LEU A 72 6.49 -21.02 2.21
N GLU A 73 5.53 -20.24 2.72
CA GLU A 73 4.44 -19.70 1.90
C GLU A 73 4.96 -18.78 0.80
N ASN A 74 5.86 -17.86 1.13
CA ASN A 74 6.48 -16.97 0.16
C ASN A 74 7.29 -17.74 -0.89
N PHE A 75 7.96 -18.82 -0.50
CA PHE A 75 8.64 -19.70 -1.45
C PHE A 75 7.65 -20.40 -2.40
N ARG A 76 6.51 -20.89 -1.90
CA ARG A 76 5.46 -21.47 -2.75
C ARG A 76 4.91 -20.45 -3.74
N GLN A 77 4.65 -19.23 -3.30
CA GLN A 77 4.22 -18.13 -4.16
C GLN A 77 5.25 -17.82 -5.24
N TRP A 78 6.53 -17.72 -4.88
CA TRP A 78 7.63 -17.52 -5.82
C TRP A 78 7.71 -18.62 -6.90
N LYS A 79 7.60 -19.89 -6.48
CA LYS A 79 7.58 -21.02 -7.41
C LYS A 79 6.38 -20.96 -8.36
N ALA A 80 5.24 -20.47 -7.89
CA ALA A 80 4.03 -20.31 -8.70
C ALA A 80 4.07 -19.10 -9.67
N MET A 81 5.01 -18.15 -9.49
CA MET A 81 5.14 -17.00 -10.39
C MET A 81 5.62 -17.40 -11.78
N SER A 82 5.10 -16.71 -12.79
CA SER A 82 5.56 -16.78 -14.17
C SER A 82 6.99 -16.21 -14.33
N PRO A 83 7.70 -16.54 -15.42
CA PRO A 83 9.03 -15.98 -15.68
C PRO A 83 9.07 -14.44 -15.68
N ALA A 84 8.04 -13.79 -16.22
CA ALA A 84 7.94 -12.32 -16.26
C ALA A 84 7.77 -11.70 -14.86
N GLU A 85 6.98 -12.33 -13.99
CA GLU A 85 6.81 -11.89 -12.60
C GLU A 85 8.10 -12.07 -11.80
N ARG A 86 8.78 -13.21 -11.96
CA ARG A 86 10.09 -13.44 -11.32
C ARG A 86 11.13 -12.41 -11.77
N GLN A 87 11.12 -12.06 -13.06
CA GLN A 87 12.00 -11.01 -13.60
C GLN A 87 11.72 -9.64 -12.96
N THR A 88 10.45 -9.28 -12.77
CA THR A 88 10.06 -8.04 -12.09
C THR A 88 10.58 -7.99 -10.65
N VAL A 89 10.51 -9.10 -9.91
CA VAL A 89 11.05 -9.18 -8.55
C VAL A 89 12.58 -9.05 -8.55
N ARG A 90 13.29 -9.69 -9.50
CA ARG A 90 14.74 -9.55 -9.67
C ARG A 90 15.14 -8.09 -9.91
N GLU A 91 14.44 -7.40 -10.80
CA GLU A 91 14.69 -5.97 -11.10
C GLU A 91 14.43 -5.08 -9.89
N ASN A 92 13.34 -5.30 -9.15
CA ASN A 92 13.04 -4.55 -7.94
C ASN A 92 14.11 -4.75 -6.87
N PHE A 93 14.63 -5.98 -6.72
CA PHE A 93 15.72 -6.28 -5.80
C PHE A 93 17.02 -5.56 -6.21
N GLN A 94 17.36 -5.55 -7.50
CA GLN A 94 18.54 -4.82 -8.00
C GLN A 94 18.43 -3.31 -7.73
N ARG A 95 17.25 -2.72 -7.98
CA ARG A 95 16.97 -1.32 -7.64
C ARG A 95 17.16 -1.06 -6.14
N PHE A 96 16.61 -1.93 -5.28
CA PHE A 96 16.80 -1.81 -3.84
C PHE A 96 18.28 -1.88 -3.43
N ARG A 97 19.07 -2.80 -4.00
CA ARG A 97 20.51 -2.90 -3.72
C ARG A 97 21.28 -1.63 -4.09
N GLN A 98 20.84 -0.92 -5.12
CA GLN A 98 21.47 0.31 -5.60
C GLN A 98 20.99 1.56 -4.88
N MET A 99 19.94 1.47 -4.04
CA MET A 99 19.44 2.63 -3.29
C MET A 99 20.49 3.21 -2.33
N PRO A 100 20.52 4.54 -2.14
CA PRO A 100 21.29 5.19 -1.09
C PRO A 100 20.92 4.64 0.31
N PRO A 101 21.86 4.62 1.27
CA PRO A 101 21.60 4.06 2.61
C PRO A 101 20.36 4.63 3.31
N GLN A 102 20.12 5.94 3.17
CA GLN A 102 18.97 6.61 3.77
C GLN A 102 17.64 6.15 3.15
N GLU A 103 17.61 5.91 1.84
CA GLU A 103 16.41 5.41 1.16
C GLU A 103 16.13 3.95 1.53
N LYS A 104 17.18 3.12 1.59
CA LYS A 104 17.07 1.75 2.10
C LYS A 104 16.49 1.72 3.51
N ALA A 105 16.99 2.57 4.40
CA ALA A 105 16.49 2.66 5.77
C ALA A 105 15.00 3.00 5.82
N ARG A 106 14.52 3.93 4.97
CA ARG A 106 13.09 4.26 4.89
C ARG A 106 12.25 3.08 4.41
N VAL A 107 12.68 2.38 3.36
CA VAL A 107 11.99 1.19 2.85
C VAL A 107 11.89 0.11 3.93
N LEU A 108 12.99 -0.13 4.67
CA LEU A 108 13.02 -1.12 5.74
C LEU A 108 12.11 -0.73 6.92
N ASP A 109 12.03 0.56 7.27
CA ASP A 109 11.10 1.05 8.29
C ASP A 109 9.64 0.87 7.86
N GLU A 110 9.31 1.20 6.61
CA GLU A 110 7.97 0.98 6.06
C GLU A 110 7.60 -0.51 6.02
N LEU A 111 8.57 -1.39 5.71
CA LEU A 111 8.39 -2.84 5.75
C LEU A 111 8.10 -3.33 7.16
N LYS A 112 8.80 -2.82 8.17
CA LYS A 112 8.54 -3.12 9.57
C LYS A 112 7.11 -2.74 9.96
N ARG A 113 6.70 -1.50 9.66
CA ARG A 113 5.33 -1.03 9.91
C ARG A 113 4.28 -1.88 9.20
N TRP A 114 4.55 -2.30 7.96
CA TRP A 114 3.67 -3.20 7.23
C TRP A 114 3.53 -4.55 7.93
N ASN A 115 4.62 -5.14 8.42
CA ASN A 115 4.60 -6.42 9.11
C ASN A 115 3.81 -6.38 10.42
N GLU A 116 3.84 -5.25 11.10
CA GLU A 116 3.09 -4.98 12.34
C GLU A 116 1.58 -4.74 12.08
N LEU A 117 1.15 -4.54 10.83
CA LEU A 117 -0.27 -4.39 10.53
C LEU A 117 -1.05 -5.68 10.85
N PRO A 118 -2.25 -5.57 11.46
CA PRO A 118 -3.17 -6.70 11.60
C PRO A 118 -3.53 -7.29 10.23
N ASP A 119 -3.72 -8.61 10.15
CA ASP A 119 -3.97 -9.29 8.87
C ASP A 119 -5.25 -8.81 8.18
N ALA A 120 -6.28 -8.45 8.95
CA ALA A 120 -7.50 -7.84 8.41
C ALA A 120 -7.18 -6.54 7.66
N ARG A 121 -6.28 -5.72 8.19
CA ARG A 121 -5.85 -4.47 7.58
C ARG A 121 -4.99 -4.72 6.34
N LYS A 122 -4.06 -5.69 6.39
CA LYS A 122 -3.27 -6.11 5.23
C LYS A 122 -4.19 -6.55 4.06
N ARG A 123 -5.18 -7.41 4.35
CA ARG A 123 -6.17 -7.87 3.35
C ARG A 123 -7.01 -6.73 2.77
N GLU A 124 -7.41 -5.76 3.59
CA GLU A 124 -8.13 -4.57 3.12
C GLU A 124 -7.29 -3.77 2.11
N LEU A 125 -6.02 -3.51 2.46
CA LEU A 125 -5.09 -2.77 1.62
C LEU A 125 -4.79 -3.52 0.31
N GLN A 126 -4.58 -4.84 0.38
CA GLN A 126 -4.39 -5.68 -0.80
C GLN A 126 -5.59 -5.61 -1.76
N ARG A 127 -6.82 -5.79 -1.26
CA ARG A 127 -8.03 -5.65 -2.09
C ARG A 127 -8.16 -4.25 -2.68
N GLY A 128 -7.77 -3.21 -1.94
CA GLY A 128 -7.71 -1.84 -2.44
C GLY A 128 -6.75 -1.68 -3.61
N TYR A 129 -5.57 -2.28 -3.50
CA TYR A 129 -4.55 -2.28 -4.54
C TYR A 129 -4.97 -3.07 -5.79
N GLU A 130 -5.56 -4.25 -5.63
CA GLU A 130 -6.10 -5.05 -6.75
C GLU A 130 -7.19 -4.27 -7.51
N ARG A 131 -8.13 -3.64 -6.79
CA ARG A 131 -9.13 -2.75 -7.40
C ARG A 131 -8.46 -1.62 -8.17
N PHE A 132 -7.41 -1.03 -7.61
CA PHE A 132 -6.66 0.04 -8.25
C PHE A 132 -5.95 -0.44 -9.54
N GLN A 133 -5.31 -1.61 -9.53
CA GLN A 133 -4.62 -2.17 -10.70
C GLN A 133 -5.58 -2.46 -11.85
N ARG A 134 -6.79 -2.93 -11.55
CA ARG A 134 -7.85 -3.22 -12.54
C ARG A 134 -8.51 -1.96 -13.12
N MET A 135 -8.20 -0.76 -12.62
CA MET A 135 -8.77 0.47 -13.16
C MET A 135 -8.17 0.82 -14.54
N PRO A 136 -8.98 1.38 -15.46
CA PRO A 136 -8.49 1.98 -16.69
C PRO A 136 -7.34 2.97 -16.43
N PRO A 137 -6.32 3.03 -17.31
CA PRO A 137 -5.15 3.89 -17.12
C PRO A 137 -5.51 5.36 -16.87
N GLU A 138 -6.54 5.89 -17.53
CA GLU A 138 -7.02 7.28 -17.37
C GLU A 138 -7.61 7.51 -15.97
N ARG A 139 -8.25 6.49 -15.39
CA ARG A 139 -8.75 6.58 -14.00
C ARG A 139 -7.60 6.56 -13.01
N ARG A 140 -6.60 5.70 -13.23
CA ARG A 140 -5.39 5.66 -12.39
C ARG A 140 -4.64 7.00 -12.46
N GLN A 141 -4.47 7.57 -13.65
CA GLN A 141 -3.82 8.86 -13.84
C GLN A 141 -4.56 9.99 -13.11
N ARG A 142 -5.90 10.03 -13.18
CA ARG A 142 -6.69 11.01 -12.42
C ARG A 142 -6.52 10.88 -10.91
N ILE A 143 -6.38 9.66 -10.39
CA ILE A 143 -6.08 9.45 -8.96
C ILE A 143 -4.71 10.03 -8.61
N PHE A 144 -3.69 9.79 -9.44
CA PHE A 144 -2.35 10.33 -9.19
C PHE A 144 -2.31 11.85 -9.25
N GLN A 145 -2.93 12.48 -10.26
CA GLN A 145 -3.00 13.94 -10.35
C GLN A 145 -3.68 14.56 -9.12
N ARG A 146 -4.76 13.95 -8.63
CA ARG A 146 -5.45 14.41 -7.40
C ARG A 146 -4.56 14.27 -6.17
N PHE A 147 -3.82 13.16 -6.09
CA PHE A 147 -2.89 12.91 -4.99
C PHE A 147 -1.71 13.89 -5.01
N GLU A 148 -1.13 14.17 -6.17
CA GLU A 148 -0.06 15.16 -6.34
C GLU A 148 -0.54 16.56 -5.96
N ARG A 149 -1.73 16.96 -6.43
CA ARG A 149 -2.37 18.22 -6.01
C ARG A 149 -2.58 18.29 -4.51
N PHE A 150 -2.98 17.18 -3.88
CA PHE A 150 -3.13 17.13 -2.42
C PHE A 150 -1.78 17.26 -1.69
N GLN A 151 -0.73 16.62 -2.21
CA GLN A 151 0.63 16.74 -1.66
C GLN A 151 1.26 18.11 -1.88
N SER A 152 0.84 18.88 -2.88
CA SER A 152 1.29 20.25 -3.09
C SER A 152 0.56 21.28 -2.23
N LEU A 153 -0.54 20.90 -1.56
CA LEU A 153 -1.24 21.81 -0.64
C LEU A 153 -0.35 22.21 0.55
N PRO A 154 -0.41 23.48 1.00
CA PRO A 154 0.17 23.91 2.26
C PRO A 154 -0.31 23.02 3.43
N PRO A 155 0.52 22.80 4.48
CA PRO A 155 0.19 21.89 5.57
C PRO A 155 -1.19 22.13 6.21
N VAL A 156 -1.53 23.41 6.43
CA VAL A 156 -2.82 23.80 7.02
C VAL A 156 -4.00 23.44 6.10
N GLU A 157 -3.86 23.61 4.80
CA GLU A 157 -4.91 23.25 3.84
C GLU A 157 -5.06 21.73 3.72
N ARG A 158 -3.93 21.02 3.74
CA ARG A 158 -3.90 19.56 3.76
C ARG A 158 -4.65 19.00 4.97
N GLN A 159 -4.41 19.57 6.15
CA GLN A 159 -5.09 19.19 7.39
C GLN A 159 -6.59 19.45 7.31
N ARG A 160 -7.03 20.58 6.70
CA ARG A 160 -8.46 20.85 6.47
C ARG A 160 -9.10 19.82 5.56
N VAL A 161 -8.43 19.42 4.48
CA VAL A 161 -8.93 18.38 3.58
C VAL A 161 -9.08 17.04 4.31
N MET A 162 -8.10 16.67 5.14
CA MET A 162 -8.16 15.45 5.93
C MET A 162 -9.30 15.48 6.96
N GLN A 163 -9.49 16.58 7.68
CA GLN A 163 -10.62 16.75 8.61
C GLN A 163 -11.98 16.69 7.89
N ASN A 164 -12.09 17.28 6.69
CA ASN A 164 -13.30 17.17 5.88
C ASN A 164 -13.58 15.72 5.49
N TYR A 165 -12.54 14.97 5.10
CA TYR A 165 -12.64 13.57 4.74
C TYR A 165 -13.06 12.69 5.93
N GLU A 166 -12.49 12.92 7.12
CA GLU A 166 -12.87 12.22 8.34
C GLU A 166 -14.33 12.44 8.71
N ARG A 167 -14.78 13.71 8.68
CA ARG A 167 -16.20 14.05 8.90
C ARG A 167 -17.11 13.34 7.89
N TRP A 168 -16.73 13.30 6.62
CA TRP A 168 -17.47 12.58 5.59
C TRP A 168 -17.51 11.06 5.84
N ARG A 169 -16.39 10.48 6.28
CA ARG A 169 -16.27 9.05 6.59
C ARG A 169 -17.14 8.64 7.79
N GLN A 170 -17.39 9.54 8.72
CA GLN A 170 -18.27 9.31 9.87
C GLN A 170 -19.77 9.35 9.51
N LEU A 171 -20.13 9.93 8.36
CA LEU A 171 -21.53 9.96 7.91
C LEU A 171 -22.05 8.56 7.58
N SER A 172 -23.31 8.29 7.93
CA SER A 172 -24.04 7.09 7.53
C SER A 172 -24.30 7.08 6.01
N PRO A 173 -24.58 5.92 5.40
CA PRO A 173 -24.94 5.83 3.99
C PRO A 173 -26.10 6.77 3.60
N ASP A 174 -27.12 6.87 4.45
CA ASP A 174 -28.32 7.68 4.21
C ASP A 174 -28.01 9.18 4.30
N GLU A 175 -27.24 9.59 5.31
CA GLU A 175 -26.78 10.98 5.44
C GLU A 175 -25.98 11.41 4.21
N ARG A 176 -25.08 10.55 3.73
CA ARG A 176 -24.32 10.82 2.50
C ARG A 176 -25.23 10.90 1.28
N SER A 177 -26.26 10.06 1.20
CA SER A 177 -27.22 10.06 0.09
C SER A 177 -28.00 11.36 0.06
N HIS A 178 -28.56 11.76 1.20
CA HIS A 178 -29.30 13.00 1.36
C HIS A 178 -28.44 14.23 0.99
N LEU A 179 -27.19 14.29 1.44
CA LEU A 179 -26.27 15.37 1.07
C LEU A 179 -25.98 15.42 -0.43
N ARG A 180 -25.80 14.26 -1.08
CA ARG A 180 -25.61 14.20 -2.54
C ARG A 180 -26.85 14.67 -3.29
N GLN A 181 -28.04 14.23 -2.88
CA GLN A 181 -29.30 14.62 -3.50
C GLN A 181 -29.53 16.13 -3.37
N ARG A 182 -29.34 16.68 -2.16
CA ARG A 182 -29.41 18.13 -1.94
C ARG A 182 -28.42 18.88 -2.83
N TRP A 183 -27.19 18.39 -2.96
CA TRP A 183 -26.19 19.03 -3.83
C TRP A 183 -26.59 19.01 -5.31
N GLN A 184 -27.19 17.91 -5.78
CA GLN A 184 -27.69 17.77 -7.15
C GLN A 184 -28.82 18.74 -7.47
N GLN A 185 -29.68 19.04 -6.49
CA GLN A 185 -30.80 19.99 -6.64
C GLN A 185 -30.37 21.47 -6.69
N LEU A 186 -29.13 21.80 -6.27
CA LEU A 186 -28.64 23.18 -6.31
C LEU A 186 -28.26 23.61 -7.73
N THR A 187 -28.68 24.81 -8.13
CA THR A 187 -28.25 25.45 -9.39
C THR A 187 -26.76 25.83 -9.35
N PRO A 188 -26.10 26.07 -10.50
CA PRO A 188 -24.70 26.54 -10.54
C PRO A 188 -24.47 27.78 -9.67
N GLU A 189 -25.39 28.74 -9.70
CA GLU A 189 -25.35 30.00 -8.95
C GLU A 189 -25.46 29.75 -7.45
N GLN A 190 -26.40 28.90 -7.04
CA GLN A 190 -26.57 28.52 -5.63
C GLN A 190 -25.32 27.80 -5.09
N ARG A 191 -24.69 26.95 -5.91
CA ARG A 191 -23.41 26.31 -5.56
C ARG A 191 -22.28 27.32 -5.45
N GLN A 192 -22.24 28.34 -6.31
CA GLN A 192 -21.24 29.40 -6.23
C GLN A 192 -21.42 30.24 -4.95
N GLN A 193 -22.64 30.66 -4.64
CA GLN A 193 -22.95 31.41 -3.41
C GLN A 193 -22.56 30.62 -2.15
N LEU A 194 -22.81 29.30 -2.13
CA LEU A 194 -22.36 28.44 -1.04
C LEU A 194 -20.83 28.40 -0.91
N ARG A 195 -20.10 28.32 -2.02
CA ARG A 195 -18.63 28.36 -2.02
C ARG A 195 -18.10 29.70 -1.52
N GLU A 196 -18.70 30.81 -1.94
CA GLU A 196 -18.33 32.15 -1.49
C GLU A 196 -18.63 32.37 -0.01
N ARG A 197 -19.82 31.96 0.47
CA ARG A 197 -20.13 31.94 1.90
C ARG A 197 -19.10 31.16 2.70
N TRP A 198 -18.72 29.97 2.22
CA TRP A 198 -17.68 29.18 2.87
C TRP A 198 -16.32 29.88 2.86
N ARG A 199 -15.94 30.53 1.74
CA ARG A 199 -14.69 31.31 1.60
C ARG A 199 -14.66 32.56 2.49
N ASN A 200 -15.81 33.13 2.82
CA ASN A 200 -15.91 34.33 3.66
C ASN A 200 -16.11 34.03 5.16
N ARG A 201 -16.41 32.77 5.55
CA ARG A 201 -16.47 32.36 6.95
C ARG A 201 -15.10 32.42 7.65
N SER A 202 -15.08 32.87 8.90
CA SER A 202 -13.87 32.86 9.74
C SER A 202 -13.41 31.43 10.06
N PRO A 203 -12.12 31.21 10.40
CA PRO A 203 -11.61 29.90 10.79
C PRO A 203 -12.42 29.23 11.91
N GLU A 204 -12.93 30.00 12.88
CA GLU A 204 -13.78 29.51 13.96
C GLU A 204 -15.18 29.09 13.47
N GLN A 205 -15.80 29.91 12.60
CA GLN A 205 -17.11 29.60 12.00
C GLN A 205 -17.08 28.37 11.07
N ARG A 206 -15.90 28.01 10.56
CA ARG A 206 -15.68 26.79 9.76
C ARG A 206 -15.40 25.55 10.62
N ARG A 207 -14.93 25.74 11.86
CA ARG A 207 -14.62 24.68 12.83
C ARG A 207 -15.86 24.18 13.54
N ARG A 208 -16.86 25.04 13.76
CA ARG A 208 -18.17 24.60 14.25
C ARG A 208 -18.71 23.54 13.27
N PRO A 209 -19.11 22.34 13.73
CA PRO A 209 -19.99 21.50 12.94
C PRO A 209 -21.12 22.43 12.52
N SER A 210 -21.40 22.53 11.22
CA SER A 210 -22.66 23.15 10.82
C SER A 210 -23.70 22.49 11.70
N GLU A 211 -24.36 23.26 12.56
CA GLU A 211 -25.69 22.90 13.03
C GLU A 211 -26.40 22.52 11.75
N ARG A 212 -26.56 21.22 11.55
CA ARG A 212 -27.36 20.73 10.46
C ARG A 212 -28.73 21.30 10.78
N PRO A 213 -29.44 21.93 9.84
CA PRO A 213 -30.85 22.13 10.08
C PRO A 213 -31.41 20.72 10.27
N SER A 214 -31.65 20.35 11.52
CA SER A 214 -32.41 19.18 11.87
C SER A 214 -33.76 19.42 11.22
N GLY A 215 -34.05 18.67 10.15
CA GLY A 215 -35.37 18.65 9.54
C GLY A 215 -36.36 17.92 10.46
N SER A 216 -36.47 18.38 11.70
CA SER A 216 -37.33 17.83 12.74
C SER A 216 -37.60 18.93 13.75
N GLY A 217 -38.46 19.86 13.36
CA GLY A 217 -39.05 20.87 14.22
C GLY A 217 -40.50 21.02 13.80
N GLU A 218 -41.32 20.15 14.38
CA GLU A 218 -42.75 20.31 14.63
C GLU A 218 -43.46 21.43 13.85
N ARG A 219 -44.21 21.03 12.82
CA ARG A 219 -45.48 21.71 12.52
C ARG A 219 -46.53 21.13 13.45
N GLU A 220 -46.52 21.61 14.69
CA GLU A 220 -47.70 21.62 15.53
C GLU A 220 -48.16 23.08 15.65
N ARG A 221 -49.49 23.27 15.69
CA ARG A 221 -50.25 24.54 15.61
C ARG A 221 -50.48 24.97 14.15
N ARG A 222 -51.70 25.03 13.63
CA ARG A 222 -53.03 25.28 14.21
C ARG A 222 -54.09 24.59 13.36
#